data_AF-A0A315ATL6-F1
#
_entry.id   AF-A0A315ATL6-F1
#
_cell.length_a   1.000
_cell.length_b   1.000
_cell.length_c   1.000
_cell.angle_alpha   90.00
_cell.angle_beta   90.00
_cell.angle_gamma   90.00
#
_symmetry.space_group_name_H-M   'P 1'
#
loop_
_entity.id
_entity.type
_entity.pdbx_description
1 polymer ?
#
loop_
_entity_poly.entity_id
_entity_poly.type
_entity_poly.pdbx_seq_one_letter_code
_entity_poly.pdbx_strand_id
1 'polypeptide(L)'
;MNEPNKPLVSAAELEALIVGWGQQNRPLVDRFFPLRFWFVAAVVFTYALALLLYPHVLAARLSSEPMVVNQMANFLYFRGWFLSGVLFIGVYAYLRTWYPGIVFGSFSLVGAINLVFDLFTVYPERLANPSVSFTLLMLLRLLALSMVFVSMRNAGRLPAVRDRFDLFLPWKKESDMA
;
A
#
# COMPACT_ATOMS: atom_id res chain seq x y z
N MET A 1 7.47 -58.97 33.08
CA MET A 1 8.51 -57.95 33.35
C MET A 1 8.27 -56.82 32.39
N ASN A 2 7.72 -55.69 32.86
CA ASN A 2 7.45 -54.53 32.02
C ASN A 2 8.76 -53.74 31.86
N GLU A 3 9.31 -53.72 30.66
CA GLU A 3 10.44 -52.83 30.35
C GLU A 3 9.97 -51.38 30.51
N PRO A 4 10.68 -50.55 31.28
CA PRO A 4 10.29 -49.17 31.50
C PRO A 4 10.43 -48.42 30.18
N ASN A 5 9.29 -47.87 29.75
CA ASN A 5 9.03 -47.00 28.61
C ASN A 5 10.22 -46.11 28.25
N LYS A 6 11.13 -46.60 27.40
CA LYS A 6 12.32 -45.87 26.96
C LYS A 6 11.85 -44.77 26.00
N PRO A 7 12.09 -43.48 26.29
CA PRO A 7 11.67 -42.41 25.39
C PRO A 7 12.33 -42.62 24.02
N LEU A 8 11.49 -42.67 22.99
CA LEU A 8 11.88 -42.90 21.59
C LEU A 8 12.72 -41.75 21.00
N VAL A 9 12.88 -40.65 21.74
CA VAL A 9 13.45 -39.39 21.28
C VAL A 9 14.46 -38.93 22.32
N SER A 10 15.68 -38.66 21.89
CA SER A 10 16.72 -38.11 22.78
C SER A 10 16.36 -36.69 23.21
N ALA A 11 16.87 -36.24 24.36
CA ALA A 11 16.65 -34.87 24.83
C ALA A 11 17.08 -33.82 23.78
N ALA A 12 18.14 -34.11 23.03
CA ALA A 12 18.64 -33.26 21.95
C ALA A 12 17.69 -33.20 20.73
N GLU A 13 17.05 -34.32 20.37
CA GLU A 13 16.04 -34.35 19.30
C GLU A 13 14.74 -33.67 19.74
N LEU A 14 14.36 -33.82 21.02
CA LEU A 14 13.22 -33.11 21.58
C LEU A 14 13.47 -31.60 21.59
N GLU A 15 14.68 -31.16 21.96
CA GLU A 15 15.08 -29.75 21.92
C GLU A 15 15.15 -29.23 20.48
N ALA A 16 15.64 -30.03 19.53
CA ALA A 16 15.59 -29.71 18.11
C ALA A 16 14.15 -29.61 17.58
N LEU A 17 13.24 -30.47 18.04
CA LEU A 17 11.82 -30.41 17.69
C LEU A 17 11.12 -29.23 18.34
N ILE A 18 11.48 -28.85 19.58
CA ILE A 18 10.93 -27.67 20.28
C ILE A 18 11.43 -26.38 19.60
N VAL A 19 12.70 -26.33 19.23
CA VAL A 19 13.30 -25.22 18.47
C VAL A 19 12.68 -25.14 17.06
N GLY A 20 12.43 -26.29 16.44
CA GLY A 20 11.79 -26.40 15.13
C GLY A 20 10.27 -26.18 15.11
N TRP A 21 9.56 -26.42 16.22
CA TRP A 21 8.10 -26.32 16.30
C TRP A 21 7.58 -24.88 16.18
N GLY A 22 8.43 -23.90 16.52
CA GLY A 22 8.12 -22.47 16.40
C GLY A 22 8.75 -21.79 15.16
N GLN A 23 9.73 -22.42 14.52
CA GLN A 23 10.30 -21.93 13.27
C GLN A 23 9.39 -22.32 12.12
N GLN A 24 8.32 -21.54 11.93
CA GLN A 24 7.70 -21.46 10.61
C GLN A 24 8.82 -21.17 9.61
N ASN A 25 9.07 -22.15 8.73
CA ASN A 25 9.88 -22.05 7.53
C ASN A 25 9.87 -20.61 7.01
N ARG A 26 11.07 -20.04 6.78
CA ARG A 26 11.35 -18.72 6.20
C ARG A 26 10.08 -17.96 5.80
N PRO A 27 9.74 -16.83 6.44
CA PRO A 27 8.47 -16.15 6.19
C PRO A 27 8.25 -16.03 4.68
N LEU A 28 7.21 -16.70 4.16
CA LEU A 28 6.97 -16.79 2.72
C LEU A 28 7.07 -15.38 2.12
N VAL A 29 8.03 -15.22 1.21
CA VAL A 29 8.22 -13.96 0.48
C VAL A 29 6.90 -13.61 -0.21
N ASP A 30 6.45 -12.39 -0.03
CA ASP A 30 5.20 -11.93 -0.59
C ASP A 30 5.37 -11.61 -2.08
N ARG A 31 5.10 -12.62 -2.92
CA ARG A 31 5.23 -12.54 -4.38
C ARG A 31 4.31 -11.49 -5.02
N PHE A 32 3.20 -11.13 -4.37
CA PHE A 32 2.27 -10.10 -4.85
C PHE A 32 2.65 -8.68 -4.41
N PHE A 33 3.70 -8.52 -3.60
CA PHE A 33 4.12 -7.20 -3.14
C PHE A 33 4.51 -6.26 -4.28
N PRO A 34 5.34 -6.67 -5.26
CA PRO A 34 5.74 -5.78 -6.36
C PRO A 34 4.54 -5.34 -7.20
N LEU A 35 3.65 -6.26 -7.55
CA LEU A 35 2.45 -5.95 -8.32
C LEU A 35 1.57 -4.91 -7.61
N ARG A 36 1.30 -5.11 -6.31
CA ARG A 36 0.49 -4.17 -5.51
C ARG A 36 1.18 -2.81 -5.39
N PHE A 37 2.48 -2.81 -5.12
CA PHE A 37 3.25 -1.58 -4.99
C PHE A 37 3.20 -0.77 -6.28
N TRP A 38 3.51 -1.38 -7.43
CA TRP A 38 3.53 -0.69 -8.71
C TRP A 38 2.15 -0.28 -9.19
N PHE A 39 1.11 -1.06 -8.92
CA PHE A 39 -0.27 -0.65 -9.16
C PHE A 39 -0.62 0.62 -8.37
N VAL A 40 -0.37 0.63 -7.06
CA VAL A 40 -0.62 1.81 -6.22
C VAL A 40 0.24 3.00 -6.67
N ALA A 41 1.50 2.77 -6.99
CA ALA A 41 2.41 3.81 -7.49
C ALA A 41 1.90 4.43 -8.79
N ALA A 42 1.42 3.62 -9.74
CA ALA A 42 0.83 4.09 -10.98
C ALA A 42 -0.44 4.92 -10.74
N VAL A 43 -1.35 4.43 -9.88
CA VAL A 43 -2.56 5.17 -9.50
C VAL A 43 -2.20 6.52 -8.89
N VAL A 44 -1.32 6.54 -7.88
CA VAL A 44 -0.87 7.77 -7.21
C VAL A 44 -0.20 8.72 -8.20
N PHE A 45 0.64 8.21 -9.10
CA PHE A 45 1.28 9.01 -10.14
C PHE A 45 0.27 9.67 -11.08
N THR A 46 -0.72 8.92 -11.57
CA THR A 46 -1.79 9.47 -12.42
C THR A 46 -2.59 10.55 -11.69
N TYR A 47 -2.93 10.34 -10.41
CA TYR A 47 -3.63 11.35 -9.61
C TYR A 47 -2.76 12.60 -9.37
N ALA A 48 -1.49 12.43 -9.02
CA ALA A 48 -0.57 13.55 -8.82
C ALA A 48 -0.44 14.37 -10.10
N LEU A 49 -0.25 13.72 -11.25
CA LEU A 49 -0.18 14.37 -12.55
C LEU A 49 -1.47 15.14 -12.88
N ALA A 50 -2.63 14.51 -12.68
CA ALA A 50 -3.93 15.13 -12.92
C ALA A 50 -4.15 16.38 -12.06
N LEU A 51 -3.76 16.33 -10.78
CA LEU A 51 -3.87 17.45 -9.84
C LEU A 51 -2.90 18.59 -10.16
N LEU A 52 -1.70 18.27 -10.66
CA LEU A 52 -0.70 19.27 -11.02
C LEU A 52 -1.00 19.96 -12.35
N LEU A 53 -1.47 19.21 -13.36
CA LEU A 53 -1.69 19.74 -14.71
C LEU A 53 -3.09 20.32 -14.90
N TYR A 54 -4.11 19.78 -14.21
CA TYR A 54 -5.51 20.17 -14.43
C TYR A 54 -6.27 20.54 -13.14
N PRO A 55 -5.70 21.34 -12.22
CA PRO A 55 -6.36 21.67 -10.95
C PRO A 55 -7.68 22.43 -11.15
N HIS A 56 -7.73 23.40 -12.07
CA HIS A 56 -8.93 24.20 -12.33
C HIS A 56 -10.07 23.38 -12.95
N VAL A 57 -9.75 22.43 -13.83
CA VAL A 57 -10.75 21.54 -14.45
C VAL A 57 -11.36 20.62 -13.40
N LEU A 58 -10.54 20.09 -12.49
CA LEU A 58 -11.02 19.25 -11.39
C LEU A 58 -11.84 20.05 -10.38
N ALA A 59 -11.40 21.26 -10.02
CA ALA A 59 -12.12 22.13 -9.11
C ALA A 59 -13.50 22.54 -9.65
N ALA A 60 -13.60 22.90 -10.93
CA ALA A 60 -14.86 23.23 -11.59
C ALA A 60 -15.82 22.02 -11.72
N ARG A 61 -15.30 20.78 -11.65
CA ARG A 61 -16.13 19.59 -11.53
C ARG A 61 -16.60 19.35 -10.10
N LEU A 62 -16.00 19.97 -9.09
CA LEU A 62 -16.30 19.70 -7.69
C LEU A 62 -17.23 20.75 -7.08
N SER A 63 -17.13 22.01 -7.50
CA SER A 63 -18.01 23.09 -7.08
C SER A 63 -18.45 23.98 -8.24
N SER A 64 -19.63 24.58 -8.11
CA SER A 64 -20.20 25.48 -9.12
C SER A 64 -19.89 26.96 -8.85
N GLU A 65 -19.41 27.31 -7.64
CA GLU A 65 -19.21 28.70 -7.24
C GLU A 65 -17.79 29.19 -7.58
N PRO A 66 -17.63 30.28 -8.36
CA PRO A 66 -16.34 30.66 -8.94
C PRO A 66 -15.26 31.01 -7.90
N MET A 67 -15.66 31.60 -6.77
CA MET A 67 -14.73 31.94 -5.68
C MET A 67 -14.22 30.69 -4.95
N VAL A 68 -15.10 29.71 -4.72
CA VAL A 68 -14.78 28.42 -4.09
C VAL A 68 -13.92 27.56 -5.02
N VAL A 69 -14.21 27.57 -6.33
CA VAL A 69 -13.45 26.85 -7.36
C VAL A 69 -11.98 27.29 -7.39
N ASN A 70 -11.69 28.60 -7.29
CA ASN A 70 -10.30 29.06 -7.35
C ASN A 70 -9.51 28.67 -6.08
N GLN A 71 -10.13 28.77 -4.90
CA GLN A 71 -9.52 28.30 -3.66
C GLN A 71 -9.27 26.79 -3.68
N MET A 72 -10.25 26.02 -4.16
CA MET A 72 -10.15 24.57 -4.27
C MET A 72 -9.11 24.14 -5.31
N ALA A 73 -8.93 24.88 -6.40
CA ALA A 73 -7.88 24.63 -7.39
C ALA A 73 -6.47 24.76 -6.78
N ASN A 74 -6.22 25.82 -6.00
CA ASN A 74 -4.94 26.01 -5.30
C ASN A 74 -4.68 24.88 -4.28
N PHE A 75 -5.71 24.49 -3.54
CA PHE A 75 -5.64 23.37 -2.60
C PHE A 75 -5.32 22.03 -3.31
N LEU A 76 -6.00 21.74 -4.43
CA LEU A 76 -5.77 20.55 -5.26
C LEU A 76 -4.35 20.53 -5.84
N TYR A 77 -3.83 21.67 -6.28
CA TYR A 77 -2.47 21.81 -6.79
C TYR A 77 -1.42 21.52 -5.72
N PHE A 78 -1.57 22.09 -4.52
CA PHE A 78 -0.69 21.80 -3.39
C PHE A 78 -0.72 20.31 -3.01
N ARG A 79 -1.91 19.70 -3.04
CA ARG A 79 -2.06 18.25 -2.82
C ARG A 79 -1.34 17.42 -3.88
N GLY A 80 -1.34 17.87 -5.14
CA GLY A 80 -0.58 17.21 -6.22
C GLY A 80 0.90 17.09 -5.87
N TRP A 81 1.51 18.17 -5.39
CA TRP A 81 2.90 18.18 -4.92
C TRP A 81 3.12 17.27 -3.71
N PHE A 82 2.20 17.27 -2.76
CA PHE A 82 2.26 16.36 -1.62
C PHE A 82 2.24 14.89 -2.05
N LEU A 83 1.34 14.52 -2.97
CA LEU A 83 1.26 13.16 -3.54
C LEU A 83 2.54 12.78 -4.29
N SER A 84 3.15 13.70 -5.04
CA SER A 84 4.45 13.48 -5.68
C SER A 84 5.55 13.20 -4.67
N GLY A 85 5.58 13.93 -3.55
CA GLY A 85 6.53 13.69 -2.46
C GLY A 85 6.33 12.32 -1.79
N VAL A 86 5.07 11.96 -1.50
CA VAL A 86 4.71 10.64 -0.95
C VAL A 86 5.13 9.52 -1.90
N LEU A 87 4.89 9.68 -3.21
CA LEU A 87 5.31 8.71 -4.22
C LEU A 87 6.83 8.54 -4.24
N PHE A 88 7.58 9.65 -4.24
CA PHE A 88 9.04 9.61 -4.24
C PHE A 88 9.60 8.90 -2.99
N ILE A 89 9.09 9.25 -1.80
CA ILE A 89 9.48 8.61 -0.54
C ILE A 89 9.09 7.12 -0.55
N GLY A 90 7.91 6.78 -1.08
CA GLY A 90 7.44 5.40 -1.19
C GLY A 90 8.31 4.53 -2.09
N VAL A 91 8.65 5.03 -3.28
CA VAL A 91 9.58 4.35 -4.20
C VAL A 91 10.95 4.21 -3.58
N TYR A 92 11.46 5.27 -2.94
CA TYR A 92 12.76 5.21 -2.26
C TYR A 92 12.77 4.15 -1.14
N ALA A 93 11.76 4.18 -0.27
CA ALA A 93 11.61 3.21 0.82
C ALA A 93 11.49 1.77 0.30
N TYR A 94 10.75 1.59 -0.79
CA TYR A 94 10.57 0.30 -1.44
C TYR A 94 11.86 -0.23 -2.07
N LEU A 95 12.64 0.60 -2.76
CA LEU A 95 13.87 0.15 -3.43
C LEU A 95 15.04 -0.03 -2.46
N ARG A 96 15.15 0.82 -1.43
CA ARG A 96 16.23 0.76 -0.44
C ARG A 96 15.93 -0.09 0.78
N THR A 97 14.71 -0.63 0.91
CA THR A 97 14.24 -1.29 2.15
C THR A 97 14.35 -0.37 3.37
N TRP A 98 14.14 0.93 3.16
CA TRP A 98 14.29 1.94 4.20
C TRP A 98 13.02 2.01 5.05
N TYR A 99 13.05 1.33 6.20
CA TYR A 99 11.95 1.24 7.17
C TYR A 99 10.54 1.09 6.54
N PRO A 100 10.32 0.09 5.67
CA PRO A 100 9.10 -0.03 4.86
C PRO A 100 7.83 -0.13 5.73
N GLY A 101 7.90 -0.80 6.89
CA GLY A 101 6.76 -0.89 7.80
C GLY A 101 6.33 0.47 8.37
N ILE A 102 7.30 1.33 8.71
CA ILE A 102 7.03 2.68 9.21
C ILE A 102 6.50 3.54 8.07
N VAL A 103 7.16 3.55 6.91
CA VAL A 103 6.78 4.39 5.78
C VAL A 103 5.38 4.05 5.26
N PHE A 104 5.10 2.76 4.99
CA PHE A 104 3.75 2.34 4.55
C PHE A 104 2.70 2.48 5.65
N GLY A 105 3.09 2.35 6.93
CA GLY A 105 2.21 2.63 8.07
C GLY A 105 1.81 4.10 8.14
N SER A 106 2.78 5.01 8.02
CA SER A 106 2.54 6.45 7.95
C SER A 106 1.66 6.81 6.75
N PHE A 107 1.88 6.21 5.58
CA PHE A 107 1.04 6.44 4.40
C PHE A 107 -0.39 5.92 4.59
N SER A 108 -0.57 4.77 5.25
CA SER A 108 -1.90 4.25 5.58
C SER A 108 -2.64 5.22 6.50
N LEU A 109 -1.98 5.71 7.56
CA LEU A 109 -2.57 6.62 8.53
C LEU A 109 -2.91 7.98 7.90
N VAL A 110 -1.95 8.61 7.24
CA VAL A 110 -2.14 9.91 6.58
C VAL A 110 -3.17 9.78 5.47
N GLY A 111 -3.16 8.69 4.70
CA GLY A 111 -4.14 8.41 3.66
C GLY A 111 -5.57 8.27 4.20
N ALA A 112 -5.74 7.59 5.34
CA ALA A 112 -7.04 7.47 6.01
C ALA A 112 -7.55 8.83 6.51
N ILE A 113 -6.69 9.60 7.20
CA ILE A 113 -7.04 10.94 7.66
C ILE A 113 -7.44 11.82 6.47
N ASN A 114 -6.65 11.80 5.39
CA ASN A 114 -6.90 12.59 4.19
C ASN A 114 -8.21 12.19 3.48
N LEU A 115 -8.59 10.91 3.51
CA LEU A 115 -9.88 10.44 3.00
C LEU A 115 -11.05 11.03 3.81
N VAL A 116 -10.94 11.04 5.15
CA VAL A 116 -11.98 11.59 6.03
C VAL A 116 -12.10 13.10 5.82
N PHE A 117 -10.98 13.83 5.81
CA PHE A 117 -10.99 15.27 5.54
C PHE A 117 -11.66 15.59 4.21
N ASP A 118 -11.32 14.86 3.15
CA ASP A 118 -11.89 15.10 1.83
C ASP A 118 -13.39 14.90 1.74
N LEU A 119 -13.93 13.95 2.49
CA LEU A 119 -15.36 13.70 2.55
C LEU A 119 -16.11 14.96 3.01
N PHE A 120 -15.55 15.68 3.98
CA PHE A 120 -16.21 16.85 4.57
C PHE A 120 -15.83 18.18 3.93
N THR A 121 -14.60 18.32 3.40
CA THR A 121 -14.12 19.61 2.89
C THR A 121 -14.19 19.73 1.37
N VAL A 122 -13.95 18.65 0.63
CA VAL A 122 -13.81 18.69 -0.84
C VAL A 122 -15.03 18.11 -1.55
N TYR A 123 -15.71 17.12 -0.96
CA TYR A 123 -16.83 16.42 -1.59
C TYR A 123 -18.25 16.72 -1.09
N PRO A 124 -18.56 17.73 -0.25
CA PRO A 124 -19.93 17.88 0.29
C PRO A 124 -20.98 18.06 -0.81
N GLU A 125 -20.70 18.87 -1.85
CA GLU A 125 -21.61 19.06 -2.99
C GLU A 125 -21.85 17.76 -3.80
N ARG A 126 -20.81 16.92 -3.92
CA ARG A 126 -20.88 15.65 -4.66
C ARG A 126 -21.46 14.50 -3.85
N LEU A 127 -21.42 14.58 -2.52
CA LEU A 127 -22.12 13.64 -1.63
C LEU A 127 -23.63 13.87 -1.65
N ALA A 128 -24.06 15.12 -1.80
CA ALA A 128 -25.47 15.46 -1.97
C ALA A 128 -26.02 14.95 -3.31
N ASN A 129 -25.20 14.94 -4.37
CA ASN A 129 -25.57 14.45 -5.71
C ASN A 129 -24.51 13.48 -6.27
N PRO A 130 -24.56 12.19 -5.88
CA PRO A 130 -23.55 11.21 -6.27
C PRO A 130 -23.60 10.94 -7.77
N SER A 131 -22.45 11.09 -8.43
CA SER A 131 -22.26 10.67 -9.82
C SER A 131 -21.55 9.31 -9.89
N VAL A 132 -21.85 8.49 -10.89
CA VAL A 132 -21.22 7.16 -11.06
C VAL A 132 -19.70 7.27 -11.10
N SER A 133 -19.16 8.26 -11.81
CA SER A 133 -17.73 8.52 -11.89
C SER A 133 -17.11 8.86 -10.53
N PHE A 134 -17.82 9.65 -9.70
CA PHE A 134 -17.38 9.97 -8.34
C PHE A 134 -17.34 8.73 -7.45
N THR A 135 -18.37 7.88 -7.52
CA THR A 135 -18.42 6.62 -6.75
C THR A 135 -17.26 5.69 -7.14
N LEU A 136 -16.97 5.55 -8.43
CA LEU A 136 -15.83 4.75 -8.90
C LEU A 136 -14.48 5.30 -8.41
N LEU A 137 -14.29 6.63 -8.42
CA LEU A 137 -13.08 7.26 -7.89
C LEU A 137 -12.92 7.00 -6.38
N MET A 138 -14.02 7.04 -5.61
CA MET A 138 -13.99 6.75 -4.18
C MET A 138 -13.68 5.27 -3.89
N LEU A 139 -14.25 4.34 -4.66
CA LEU A 139 -13.93 2.91 -4.55
C LEU A 139 -12.47 2.62 -4.90
N LEU A 140 -11.95 3.23 -5.98
CA LEU A 140 -10.54 3.12 -6.35
C LEU A 140 -9.63 3.63 -5.22
N ARG A 141 -10.02 4.73 -4.57
CA ARG A 141 -9.27 5.30 -3.46
C ARG A 141 -9.28 4.41 -2.22
N LEU A 142 -10.42 3.81 -1.88
CA LEU A 142 -10.52 2.81 -0.79
C LEU A 142 -9.69 1.57 -1.11
N LEU A 143 -9.69 1.11 -2.36
CA LEU A 143 -8.88 -0.01 -2.82
C LEU A 143 -7.38 0.31 -2.71
N ALA A 144 -6.94 1.50 -3.16
CA ALA A 144 -5.55 1.92 -3.03
C ALA A 144 -5.12 2.00 -1.55
N LEU A 145 -5.96 2.56 -0.69
CA LEU A 145 -5.67 2.64 0.75
C LEU A 145 -5.59 1.26 1.40
N SER A 146 -6.49 0.33 1.05
CA SER A 146 -6.44 -1.03 1.57
C SER A 146 -5.18 -1.76 1.08
N MET A 147 -4.76 -1.56 -0.17
CA MET A 147 -3.51 -2.12 -0.68
C MET A 147 -2.27 -1.58 0.04
N VAL A 148 -2.24 -0.29 0.37
CA VAL A 148 -1.16 0.31 1.18
C VAL A 148 -1.16 -0.28 2.60
N PHE A 149 -2.34 -0.47 3.20
CA PHE A 149 -2.46 -1.11 4.51
C PHE A 149 -1.98 -2.57 4.51
N VAL A 150 -2.33 -3.36 3.49
CA VAL A 150 -1.81 -4.74 3.37
C VAL A 150 -0.30 -4.72 3.12
N SER A 151 0.21 -3.75 2.36
CA SER A 151 1.66 -3.59 2.13
C SER A 151 2.41 -3.25 3.42
N MET A 152 1.82 -2.46 4.32
CA MET A 152 2.33 -2.23 5.67
C MET A 152 2.40 -3.54 6.47
N ARG A 153 1.31 -4.33 6.50
CA ARG A 153 1.29 -5.61 7.25
C ARG A 153 2.31 -6.61 6.73
N ASN A 154 2.55 -6.59 5.43
CA ASN A 154 3.48 -7.51 4.77
C ASN A 154 4.88 -6.89 4.53
N ALA A 155 5.19 -5.75 5.16
CA ALA A 155 6.47 -5.07 4.97
C ALA A 155 7.69 -5.92 5.40
N GLY A 156 7.50 -6.88 6.32
CA GLY A 156 8.53 -7.85 6.70
C GLY A 156 8.77 -8.99 5.69
N ARG A 157 7.95 -9.09 4.64
CA ARG A 157 7.99 -10.18 3.63
C ARG A 157 8.38 -9.66 2.24
N LEU A 158 9.13 -8.57 2.17
CA LEU A 158 9.57 -7.96 0.92
C LEU A 158 10.46 -8.91 0.10
N PRO A 159 10.28 -8.98 -1.23
CA PRO A 159 11.18 -9.72 -2.09
C PRO A 159 12.57 -9.06 -2.19
N ALA A 160 13.54 -9.85 -2.65
CA ALA A 160 14.90 -9.38 -2.93
C ALA A 160 14.87 -8.21 -3.93
N VAL A 161 15.86 -7.31 -3.85
CA VAL A 161 15.87 -6.06 -4.63
C VAL A 161 15.76 -6.30 -6.15
N ARG A 162 16.38 -7.39 -6.65
CA ARG A 162 16.32 -7.80 -8.06
C ARG A 162 14.90 -8.12 -8.53
N ASP A 163 14.11 -8.70 -7.63
CA ASP A 163 12.75 -9.17 -7.88
C ASP A 163 11.71 -8.05 -7.73
N ARG A 164 12.06 -6.90 -7.14
CA ARG A 164 11.12 -5.79 -6.90
C ARG A 164 10.52 -5.14 -8.16
N PHE A 165 11.14 -5.36 -9.31
CA PHE A 165 10.63 -4.89 -10.60
C PHE A 165 9.87 -5.97 -11.39
N ASP A 166 9.91 -7.22 -10.94
CA ASP A 166 9.28 -8.33 -11.64
C ASP A 166 7.80 -8.44 -11.27
N LEU A 167 6.93 -7.88 -12.11
CA LEU A 167 5.48 -7.91 -11.92
C LEU A 167 4.88 -9.31 -12.04
N PHE A 168 5.62 -10.28 -12.61
CA PHE A 168 5.17 -11.65 -12.83
C PHE A 168 5.69 -12.64 -11.78
N LEU A 169 6.32 -12.16 -10.70
CA LEU A 169 6.71 -12.98 -9.56
C LEU A 169 5.64 -13.93 -9.01
N PRO A 170 4.34 -13.58 -8.97
CA PRO A 170 3.31 -14.50 -8.53
C PRO A 170 3.24 -15.80 -9.36
N TRP A 171 3.65 -15.73 -10.63
CA TRP A 171 3.62 -16.85 -11.58
C TRP A 171 4.96 -17.56 -11.76
N LYS A 172 6.06 -17.06 -11.17
CA LYS A 172 7.36 -17.73 -11.21
C LYS A 172 7.39 -18.96 -10.32
N LYS A 173 7.99 -20.05 -10.82
CA LYS A 173 8.22 -21.28 -10.07
C LYS A 173 9.33 -21.05 -9.04
N GLU A 174 9.25 -21.78 -7.94
CA GLU A 174 10.18 -21.67 -6.82
C GLU A 174 11.63 -22.06 -7.18
N SER A 175 11.81 -22.81 -8.28
CA SER A 175 13.10 -23.17 -8.87
C SER A 175 13.87 -22.01 -9.50
N ASP A 176 13.17 -20.92 -9.84
CA ASP A 176 13.74 -19.82 -10.65
C ASP A 176 14.07 -18.58 -9.80
N MET A 177 13.87 -18.68 -8.47
CA MET A 177 14.18 -17.62 -7.51
C MET A 177 15.60 -17.86 -6.96
N ALA A 178 16.55 -17.01 -7.35
CA ALA A 178 17.98 -17.10 -7.02
C ALA A 178 18.39 -16.12 -5.91
#